data_AF-A0A1E4Y1X6-F1
#
_entry.id   AF-A0A1E4Y1X6-F1
#
_cell.length_a   1.000
_cell.length_b   1.000
_cell.length_c   1.000
_cell.angle_alpha   90.00
_cell.angle_beta   90.00
_cell.angle_gamma   90.00
#
_symmetry.space_group_name_H-M   'P 1'
#
loop_
_entity.id
_entity.type
_entity.pdbx_description
1 polymer ?
#
loop_
_entity_poly.entity_id
_entity_poly.type
_entity_poly.pdbx_seq_one_letter_code
_entity_poly.pdbx_strand_id
1 'polypeptide(L)'
;MRDFRDAKAIAKTLREALHAKSVTLTNSESQELVARILGFRDWNVLAARIQAAQLHSTSIQPDTAFPAEADIPIIPMRDMVLFPHMISRIFVAREKTRQAVEHALAGDRRVVVVTQRRVADDLPGTLDALYPVGVLANVVDRQTQVDGALKVTVCGLQRIGIARISDGDFLAAEVTPIGEQGGQSKEAATLSKAVLDAYQIYAEVDFSALPPGSKARFSLPSIGDPSLLADTVAPLLSTGIEQKQQLLETSDVVNRLKRLIEMMSAGRPKAVA
;
A
#
# COMPACT_ATOMS: atom_id res chain seq x y z
N MET A 1 -6.75 25.95 3.58
CA MET A 1 -7.59 25.95 2.35
C MET A 1 -8.82 25.12 2.73
N ARG A 2 -10.02 25.70 2.73
CA ARG A 2 -11.23 24.97 3.16
C ARG A 2 -11.52 23.87 2.15
N ASP A 3 -11.58 22.62 2.61
CA ASP A 3 -11.72 21.44 1.76
C ASP A 3 -13.19 20.96 1.76
N PHE A 4 -13.54 19.98 0.92
CA PHE A 4 -14.87 19.38 0.86
C PHE A 4 -15.35 18.83 2.21
N ARG A 5 -14.42 18.57 3.14
CA ARG A 5 -14.68 18.16 4.54
C ARG A 5 -15.39 19.25 5.36
N ASP A 6 -15.25 20.52 4.98
CA ASP A 6 -15.88 21.67 5.64
C ASP A 6 -17.25 22.05 5.01
N ALA A 7 -17.79 21.24 4.10
CA ALA A 7 -18.97 21.61 3.30
C ALA A 7 -20.19 22.02 4.14
N LYS A 8 -20.41 21.42 5.32
CA LYS A 8 -21.49 21.84 6.24
C LYS A 8 -21.26 23.25 6.81
N ALA A 9 -20.02 23.60 7.13
CA ALA A 9 -19.67 24.93 7.61
C ALA A 9 -19.79 25.98 6.49
N ILE A 10 -19.42 25.61 5.27
CA ILE A 10 -19.60 26.46 4.08
C ILE A 10 -21.10 26.69 3.82
N ALA A 11 -21.94 25.65 3.87
CA ALA A 11 -23.38 25.76 3.69
C ALA A 11 -24.03 26.66 4.75
N LYS A 12 -23.62 26.52 6.02
CA LYS A 12 -24.07 27.37 7.12
C LYS A 12 -23.68 28.84 6.90
N THR A 13 -22.42 29.11 6.56
CA THR A 13 -21.91 30.46 6.31
C THR A 13 -22.61 31.10 5.10
N LEU A 14 -22.82 30.35 4.03
CA LEU A 14 -23.52 30.79 2.83
C LEU A 14 -24.97 31.18 3.15
N ARG A 15 -25.67 30.37 3.94
CA ARG A 15 -27.05 30.63 4.36
C ARG A 15 -27.14 31.90 5.22
N GLU A 16 -26.24 32.08 6.17
CA GLU A 16 -26.19 33.28 7.02
C GLU A 16 -25.92 34.55 6.19
N ALA A 17 -24.98 34.48 5.24
CA ALA A 17 -24.66 35.60 4.35
C ALA A 17 -25.81 35.96 3.38
N LEU A 18 -26.55 34.97 2.89
CA LEU A 18 -27.70 35.18 1.99
C LEU A 18 -28.94 35.67 2.74
N HIS A 19 -29.14 35.24 3.99
CA HIS A 19 -30.19 35.75 4.86
C HIS A 19 -30.02 37.26 5.13
N ALA A 20 -28.78 37.74 5.32
CA ALA A 20 -28.48 39.16 5.46
C ALA A 20 -28.82 39.99 4.19
N LYS A 21 -29.00 39.33 3.04
CA LYS A 21 -29.43 39.93 1.77
C LYS A 21 -30.88 39.59 1.40
N SER A 22 -31.69 39.22 2.40
CA SER A 22 -33.12 38.87 2.25
C SER A 22 -33.41 37.63 1.40
N VAL A 23 -32.44 36.74 1.19
CA VAL A 23 -32.63 35.46 0.52
C VAL A 23 -32.64 34.35 1.56
N THR A 24 -33.82 33.75 1.79
CA THR A 24 -33.99 32.65 2.73
C THR A 24 -33.75 31.31 2.02
N LEU A 25 -32.74 30.56 2.48
CA LEU A 25 -32.49 29.19 2.04
C LEU A 25 -32.72 28.22 3.19
N THR A 26 -33.34 27.09 2.89
CA THR A 26 -33.39 25.97 3.83
C THR A 26 -32.00 25.34 3.99
N ASN A 27 -31.82 24.56 5.06
CA ASN A 27 -30.55 23.87 5.31
C ASN A 27 -30.20 22.94 4.14
N SER A 28 -31.19 22.19 3.63
CA SER A 28 -31.03 21.28 2.50
C SER A 28 -30.62 21.99 1.21
N GLU A 29 -31.25 23.13 0.88
CA GLU A 29 -30.90 23.91 -0.32
C GLU A 29 -29.48 24.48 -0.25
N SER A 30 -29.06 24.95 0.93
CA SER A 30 -27.70 25.46 1.12
C SER A 30 -26.64 24.36 0.98
N GLN A 31 -26.94 23.14 1.41
CA GLN A 31 -26.07 21.97 1.28
C GLN A 31 -25.96 21.51 -0.18
N GLU A 32 -27.08 21.52 -0.91
CA GLU A 32 -27.15 21.16 -2.32
C GLU A 32 -26.34 22.13 -3.22
N LEU A 33 -26.45 23.43 -2.95
CA LEU A 33 -25.67 24.45 -3.66
C LEU A 33 -24.17 24.27 -3.44
N VAL A 34 -23.76 23.99 -2.20
CA VAL A 34 -22.34 23.75 -1.88
C VAL A 34 -21.83 22.48 -2.54
N ALA A 35 -22.63 21.42 -2.62
CA ALA A 35 -22.27 20.21 -3.35
C ALA A 35 -21.96 20.50 -4.82
N ARG A 36 -22.82 21.25 -5.50
CA ARG A 36 -22.62 21.64 -6.90
C ARG A 36 -21.41 22.54 -7.12
N ILE A 37 -21.18 23.52 -6.22
CA ILE A 37 -20.02 24.41 -6.29
C ILE A 37 -18.71 23.62 -6.17
N LEU A 38 -18.70 22.57 -5.34
CA LEU A 38 -17.54 21.69 -5.16
C LEU A 38 -17.41 20.60 -6.24
N GLY A 39 -18.26 20.63 -7.27
CA GLY A 39 -18.22 19.69 -8.41
C GLY A 39 -18.93 18.35 -8.16
N PHE A 40 -19.75 18.23 -7.12
CA PHE A 40 -20.55 17.04 -6.85
C PHE A 40 -21.97 17.18 -7.41
N ARG A 41 -22.56 16.03 -7.76
CA ARG A 41 -23.90 15.96 -8.36
C ARG A 41 -24.99 16.44 -7.41
N ASP A 42 -24.90 16.03 -6.15
CA ASP A 42 -25.87 16.30 -5.09
C ASP A 42 -25.20 16.17 -3.71
N TRP A 43 -25.91 16.62 -2.68
CA TRP A 43 -25.44 16.53 -1.30
C TRP A 43 -25.19 15.09 -0.83
N ASN A 44 -25.94 14.10 -1.29
CA ASN A 44 -25.78 12.71 -0.84
C ASN A 44 -24.42 12.14 -1.26
N VAL A 45 -23.97 12.42 -2.49
CA VAL A 45 -22.64 12.01 -2.99
C VAL A 45 -21.53 12.69 -2.19
N LEU A 46 -21.65 13.99 -1.92
CA LEU A 46 -20.67 14.72 -1.12
C LEU A 46 -20.66 14.24 0.35
N ALA A 47 -21.83 13.99 0.94
CA ALA A 47 -21.97 13.50 2.31
C ALA A 47 -21.36 12.10 2.49
N ALA A 48 -21.57 11.19 1.52
CA ALA A 48 -20.92 9.88 1.51
C ALA A 48 -19.38 10.01 1.45
N ARG A 49 -18.87 10.98 0.69
CA ARG A 49 -17.42 11.24 0.60
C ARG A 49 -16.85 11.87 1.87
N ILE A 50 -17.61 12.74 2.53
CA ILE A 50 -17.25 13.31 3.84
C ILE A 50 -17.22 12.21 4.90
N GLN A 51 -18.23 11.33 4.94
CA GLN A 51 -18.26 10.19 5.87
C GLN A 51 -17.10 9.23 5.62
N ALA A 52 -16.83 8.89 4.36
CA ALA A 52 -15.65 8.10 3.99
C ALA A 52 -14.36 8.79 4.46
N ALA A 53 -14.20 10.10 4.26
CA ALA A 53 -13.04 10.83 4.74
C ALA A 53 -12.96 10.95 6.28
N GLN A 54 -14.10 10.99 6.98
CA GLN A 54 -14.19 11.04 8.44
C GLN A 54 -13.89 9.69 9.09
N LEU A 55 -14.28 8.58 8.46
CA LEU A 55 -13.85 7.23 8.85
C LEU A 55 -12.33 7.09 8.78
N HIS A 56 -11.68 7.75 7.82
CA HIS A 56 -10.21 7.81 7.73
C HIS A 56 -9.57 8.84 8.67
N SER A 57 -10.33 9.75 9.30
CA SER A 57 -9.79 10.80 10.20
C SER A 57 -10.16 10.63 11.68
N THR A 58 -10.91 9.58 12.05
CA THR A 58 -11.34 9.33 13.45
C THR A 58 -10.50 8.25 14.15
N SER A 59 -9.37 7.83 13.57
CA SER A 59 -8.40 6.94 14.22
C SER A 59 -7.10 7.66 14.61
N ILE A 60 -7.20 8.87 15.19
CA ILE A 60 -6.12 9.42 16.01
C ILE A 60 -6.56 9.35 17.47
N GLN A 61 -6.50 8.14 18.02
CA GLN A 61 -6.27 7.91 19.44
C GLN A 61 -4.86 7.31 19.57
N PRO A 62 -3.94 7.94 20.32
CA PRO A 62 -2.64 7.37 20.62
C PRO A 62 -2.77 6.45 21.84
N ASP A 63 -3.62 5.43 21.79
CA ASP A 63 -3.56 4.24 22.67
C ASP A 63 -4.70 3.27 22.34
N THR A 64 -4.56 2.51 21.26
CA THR A 64 -5.24 1.21 21.12
C THR A 64 -4.42 0.41 20.13
N ALA A 65 -3.80 -0.66 20.61
CA ALA A 65 -3.29 -1.71 19.75
C ALA A 65 -4.37 -2.06 18.73
N PHE A 66 -4.06 -1.96 17.43
CA PHE A 66 -4.86 -2.66 16.43
C PHE A 66 -4.99 -4.11 16.93
N PRO A 67 -6.20 -4.69 16.99
CA PRO A 67 -6.32 -6.05 17.50
C PRO A 67 -5.39 -6.91 16.65
N ALA A 68 -4.40 -7.52 17.29
CA ALA A 68 -3.49 -8.40 16.62
C ALA A 68 -4.35 -9.45 15.91
N GLU A 69 -4.19 -9.55 14.59
CA GLU A 69 -4.85 -10.63 13.88
C GLU A 69 -4.09 -11.89 14.24
N ALA A 70 -4.75 -12.75 15.02
CA ALA A 70 -4.16 -13.97 15.53
C ALA A 70 -4.13 -15.06 14.45
N ASP A 71 -3.04 -15.81 14.43
CA ASP A 71 -2.89 -17.05 13.68
C ASP A 71 -3.11 -16.95 12.16
N ILE A 72 -2.54 -15.92 11.51
CA ILE A 72 -2.55 -15.86 10.04
C ILE A 72 -1.45 -16.78 9.47
N PRO A 73 -1.76 -17.65 8.49
CA PRO A 73 -0.77 -18.51 7.87
C PRO A 73 0.35 -17.74 7.17
N ILE A 74 1.60 -18.18 7.34
CA ILE A 74 2.80 -17.56 6.80
C ILE A 74 3.29 -18.30 5.55
N ILE A 75 3.63 -17.54 4.52
CA ILE A 75 4.35 -17.99 3.32
C ILE A 75 5.74 -17.35 3.34
N PRO A 76 6.77 -18.10 3.75
CA PRO A 76 8.12 -17.57 3.81
C PRO A 76 8.77 -17.58 2.41
N MET A 77 9.35 -16.45 2.01
CA MET A 77 9.97 -16.22 0.69
C MET A 77 11.48 -16.09 0.80
N ARG A 78 12.23 -16.74 -0.09
CA ARG A 78 13.70 -16.66 -0.12
C ARG A 78 14.22 -15.54 -1.02
N ASP A 79 13.71 -15.50 -2.24
CA ASP A 79 14.36 -14.73 -3.32
C ASP A 79 13.63 -13.42 -3.66
N MET A 80 12.57 -13.06 -2.91
CA MET A 80 11.85 -11.81 -3.15
C MET A 80 11.30 -11.19 -1.87
N VAL A 81 11.09 -9.88 -1.94
CA VAL A 81 10.31 -9.08 -0.99
C VAL A 81 9.00 -8.70 -1.68
N LEU A 82 7.86 -9.06 -1.08
CA LEU A 82 6.54 -8.63 -1.56
C LEU A 82 6.27 -7.22 -1.03
N PHE A 83 5.66 -6.37 -1.86
CA PHE A 83 5.21 -5.03 -1.48
C PHE A 83 3.68 -4.94 -1.48
N PRO A 84 3.08 -4.00 -0.73
CA PRO A 84 1.64 -3.72 -0.84
C PRO A 84 1.22 -3.43 -2.28
N HIS A 85 -0.01 -3.83 -2.63
CA HIS A 85 -0.61 -3.73 -3.97
C HIS A 85 0.09 -4.53 -5.08
N MET A 86 1.19 -5.22 -4.78
CA MET A 86 1.88 -6.09 -5.72
C MET A 86 1.14 -7.42 -5.89
N ILE A 87 0.92 -7.83 -7.13
CA ILE A 87 0.43 -9.18 -7.44
C ILE A 87 1.63 -10.06 -7.80
N SER A 88 1.82 -11.14 -7.05
CA SER A 88 2.92 -12.09 -7.28
C SER A 88 2.42 -13.52 -7.37
N ARG A 89 3.11 -14.33 -8.18
CA ARG A 89 2.85 -15.77 -8.32
C ARG A 89 3.94 -16.51 -7.56
N ILE A 90 3.54 -17.21 -6.51
CA ILE A 90 4.42 -17.93 -5.61
C ILE A 90 4.31 -19.43 -5.90
N PHE A 91 5.45 -20.08 -6.05
CA PHE A 91 5.53 -21.54 -6.14
C PHE A 91 5.66 -22.13 -4.74
N VAL A 92 4.70 -22.97 -4.37
CA VAL A 92 4.60 -23.63 -3.09
C VAL A 92 4.88 -25.11 -3.30
N ALA A 93 6.10 -25.52 -2.95
CA ALA A 93 6.55 -26.91 -3.03
C ALA A 93 6.56 -27.62 -1.67
N ARG A 94 6.63 -26.87 -0.57
CA ARG A 94 6.78 -27.41 0.79
C ARG A 94 5.42 -27.75 1.39
N GLU A 95 5.33 -28.91 2.01
CA GLU A 95 4.08 -29.42 2.57
C GLU A 95 3.47 -28.50 3.65
N LYS A 96 4.27 -28.00 4.60
CA LYS A 96 3.80 -27.03 5.61
C LYS A 96 3.25 -25.74 4.97
N THR A 97 3.89 -25.23 3.92
CA THR A 97 3.42 -24.02 3.21
C THR A 97 2.18 -24.31 2.37
N ARG A 98 2.05 -25.53 1.82
CA ARG A 98 0.84 -25.99 1.14
C ARG A 98 -0.34 -26.00 2.11
N GLN A 99 -0.14 -26.56 3.31
CA GLN A 99 -1.15 -26.57 4.37
C GLN A 99 -1.53 -25.15 4.83
N ALA A 100 -0.55 -24.24 4.93
CA ALA A 100 -0.80 -22.81 5.22
C ALA A 100 -1.77 -22.18 4.21
N VAL A 101 -1.56 -22.43 2.90
CA VAL A 101 -2.40 -21.90 1.83
C VAL A 101 -3.79 -22.54 1.84
N GLU A 102 -3.89 -23.87 2.04
CA GLU A 102 -5.18 -24.55 2.14
C GLU A 102 -6.00 -24.03 3.32
N HIS A 103 -5.36 -23.81 4.47
CA HIS A 103 -6.01 -23.23 5.65
C HIS A 103 -6.50 -21.80 5.37
N ALA A 104 -5.67 -20.96 4.75
CA ALA A 104 -6.07 -19.61 4.36
C ALA A 104 -7.27 -19.64 3.41
N LEU A 105 -7.27 -20.52 2.41
CA LEU A 105 -8.36 -20.65 1.44
C LEU A 105 -9.68 -21.13 2.05
N ALA A 106 -9.62 -21.92 3.13
CA ALA A 106 -10.79 -22.35 3.88
C ALA A 106 -11.37 -21.24 4.77
N GLY A 107 -10.56 -20.25 5.15
CA GLY A 107 -10.96 -19.08 5.92
C GLY A 107 -11.07 -17.82 5.06
N ASP A 108 -10.44 -16.73 5.52
CA ASP A 108 -10.55 -15.39 4.93
C ASP A 108 -9.65 -15.15 3.70
N ARG A 109 -8.96 -16.19 3.22
CA ARG A 109 -7.96 -16.13 2.12
C ARG A 109 -6.76 -15.24 2.42
N ARG A 110 -6.57 -14.84 3.68
CA ARG A 110 -5.45 -14.01 4.12
C ARG A 110 -4.22 -14.85 4.44
N VAL A 111 -3.07 -14.37 3.98
CA VAL A 111 -1.75 -14.96 4.24
C VAL A 111 -0.75 -13.86 4.55
N VAL A 112 0.25 -14.17 5.35
CA VAL A 112 1.40 -13.29 5.61
C VAL A 112 2.54 -13.73 4.71
N VAL A 113 3.00 -12.84 3.83
CA VAL A 113 4.18 -13.09 3.02
C VAL A 113 5.35 -12.36 3.65
N VAL A 114 6.40 -13.10 4.00
CA VAL A 114 7.57 -12.56 4.69
C VAL A 114 8.85 -13.14 4.10
N THR A 115 9.87 -12.30 3.97
CA THR A 115 11.16 -12.71 3.43
C THR A 115 12.02 -13.35 4.52
N GLN A 116 12.84 -14.33 4.14
CA GLN A 116 13.78 -15.00 5.03
C GLN A 116 15.09 -14.20 5.14
N ARG A 117 15.67 -14.13 6.34
CA ARG A 117 17.00 -13.55 6.58
C ARG A 117 18.11 -14.55 6.27
N ARG A 118 17.92 -15.82 6.61
CA ARG A 118 18.89 -16.89 6.41
C ARG A 118 18.42 -17.83 5.30
N VAL A 119 19.13 -17.81 4.17
CA VAL A 119 18.82 -18.65 3.00
C VAL A 119 19.00 -20.16 3.29
N ALA A 120 19.80 -20.51 4.29
CA ALA A 120 20.14 -21.88 4.64
C ALA A 120 19.05 -22.64 5.42
N ASP A 121 18.09 -21.95 6.04
CA ASP A 121 17.04 -22.61 6.83
C ASP A 121 15.83 -22.94 5.95
N ASP A 122 15.68 -24.22 5.63
CA ASP A 122 14.56 -24.70 4.81
C ASP A 122 13.19 -24.59 5.51
N LEU A 123 13.15 -24.36 6.82
CA LEU A 123 11.92 -24.09 7.58
C LEU A 123 12.25 -23.08 8.68
N PRO A 124 12.06 -21.78 8.44
CA PRO A 124 12.28 -20.77 9.47
C PRO A 124 11.13 -20.84 10.49
N GLY A 125 11.23 -21.77 11.44
CA GLY A 125 10.29 -21.89 12.57
C GLY A 125 10.56 -20.88 13.69
N THR A 126 11.53 -19.98 13.50
CA THR A 126 11.97 -19.00 14.50
C THR A 126 11.89 -17.58 13.95
N LEU A 127 11.55 -16.62 14.82
CA LEU A 127 11.51 -15.19 14.51
C LEU A 127 12.84 -14.67 13.94
N ASP A 128 13.96 -15.21 14.39
CA ASP A 128 15.30 -14.78 13.96
C ASP A 128 15.62 -15.13 12.50
N ALA A 129 14.93 -16.12 11.94
CA ALA A 129 15.14 -16.56 10.57
C ALA A 129 14.30 -15.76 9.55
N LEU A 130 13.31 -14.99 10.02
CA LEU A 130 12.44 -14.13 9.20
C LEU A 130 12.74 -12.65 9.43
N TYR A 131 12.38 -11.81 8.46
CA TYR A 131 12.36 -10.37 8.72
C TYR A 131 11.16 -10.00 9.61
N PRO A 132 11.30 -9.00 10.48
CA PRO A 132 10.26 -8.62 11.44
C PRO A 132 9.04 -7.98 10.77
N VAL A 133 9.19 -7.45 9.55
CA VAL A 133 8.14 -6.84 8.75
C VAL A 133 7.88 -7.68 7.50
N GLY A 134 6.61 -7.99 7.27
CA GLY A 134 6.11 -8.64 6.08
C GLY A 134 4.92 -7.89 5.47
N VAL A 135 4.24 -8.54 4.55
CA VAL A 135 3.04 -8.02 3.89
C VAL A 135 1.88 -8.97 4.13
N LEU A 136 0.78 -8.43 4.64
CA LEU A 136 -0.50 -9.12 4.62
C LEU A 136 -0.98 -9.16 3.17
N ALA A 137 -1.27 -10.34 2.66
CA ALA A 137 -1.69 -10.55 1.28
C ALA A 137 -2.97 -11.40 1.24
N ASN A 138 -3.73 -11.23 0.16
CA ASN A 138 -4.88 -12.06 -0.13
C ASN A 138 -4.52 -13.09 -1.21
N VAL A 139 -4.98 -14.33 -1.04
CA VAL A 139 -4.87 -15.37 -2.07
C VAL A 139 -5.96 -15.14 -3.11
N VAL A 140 -5.54 -14.81 -4.33
CA VAL A 140 -6.42 -14.49 -5.46
C VAL A 140 -6.77 -15.74 -6.26
N ASP A 141 -5.79 -16.60 -6.51
CA ASP A 141 -5.95 -17.80 -7.33
C ASP A 141 -5.01 -18.92 -6.88
N ARG A 142 -5.38 -20.18 -7.11
CA ARG A 142 -4.53 -21.36 -6.91
C ARG A 142 -4.58 -22.25 -8.15
N GLN A 143 -3.42 -22.74 -8.57
CA GLN A 143 -3.29 -23.64 -9.71
C GLN A 143 -2.32 -24.77 -9.35
N THR A 144 -2.81 -26.00 -9.34
CA THR A 144 -1.95 -27.18 -9.22
C THR A 144 -1.27 -27.43 -10.56
N GLN A 145 0.06 -27.44 -10.56
CA GLN A 145 0.87 -27.75 -11.74
C GLN A 145 0.91 -29.27 -11.98
N VAL A 146 1.30 -29.66 -13.20
CA VAL A 146 1.35 -31.06 -13.65
C VAL A 146 2.39 -31.89 -12.87
N ASP A 147 3.40 -31.23 -12.30
CA ASP A 147 4.43 -31.81 -11.43
C ASP A 147 3.98 -31.98 -9.97
N GLY A 148 2.74 -31.59 -9.63
CA GLY A 148 2.19 -31.61 -8.28
C GLY A 148 2.54 -30.37 -7.44
N ALA A 149 3.34 -29.43 -7.96
CA ALA A 149 3.62 -28.17 -7.26
C ALA A 149 2.39 -27.26 -7.26
N LEU A 150 2.16 -26.55 -6.16
CA LEU A 150 1.06 -25.60 -6.07
C LEU A 150 1.56 -24.20 -6.46
N LYS A 151 0.95 -23.60 -7.47
CA LYS A 151 1.20 -22.22 -7.86
C LYS A 151 0.08 -21.33 -7.33
N VAL A 152 0.42 -20.38 -6.48
CA VAL A 152 -0.54 -19.50 -5.79
C VAL A 152 -0.33 -18.08 -6.26
N THR A 153 -1.40 -17.39 -6.62
CA THR A 153 -1.36 -15.95 -6.92
C THR A 153 -1.82 -15.19 -5.70
N VAL A 154 -0.99 -14.28 -5.21
CA VAL A 154 -1.28 -13.43 -4.05
C VAL A 154 -1.26 -11.96 -4.44
N CYS A 155 -2.08 -11.15 -3.77
CA CYS A 155 -2.09 -9.69 -3.89
C CYS A 155 -1.74 -9.08 -2.53
N GLY A 156 -0.65 -8.33 -2.44
CA GLY A 156 -0.26 -7.60 -1.24
C GLY A 156 -1.31 -6.56 -0.87
N LEU A 157 -1.68 -6.48 0.39
CA LEU A 157 -2.67 -5.53 0.92
C LEU A 157 -1.99 -4.39 1.68
N GLN A 158 -1.24 -4.74 2.73
CA GLN A 158 -0.62 -3.75 3.63
C GLN A 158 0.59 -4.34 4.37
N ARG A 159 1.43 -3.46 4.90
CA ARG A 159 2.57 -3.83 5.76
C ARG A 159 2.08 -4.31 7.12
N ILE A 160 2.73 -5.35 7.62
CA ILE A 160 2.47 -5.88 8.96
C ILE A 160 3.79 -6.15 9.68
N GLY A 161 3.78 -5.95 11.00
CA GLY A 161 4.83 -6.43 11.90
C GLY A 161 4.43 -7.80 12.45
N ILE A 162 5.39 -8.71 12.54
CA ILE A 162 5.20 -10.03 13.15
C ILE A 162 5.45 -9.91 14.64
N ALA A 163 4.42 -10.13 15.46
CA ALA A 163 4.52 -10.09 16.91
C ALA A 163 4.98 -11.44 17.48
N ARG A 164 4.45 -12.54 16.94
CA ARG A 164 4.75 -13.90 17.39
C ARG A 164 4.59 -14.88 16.23
N ILE A 165 5.40 -15.94 16.23
CA ILE A 165 5.28 -17.06 15.30
C ILE A 165 4.86 -18.30 16.08
N SER A 166 3.90 -19.03 15.53
CA SER A 166 3.43 -20.33 15.98
C SER A 166 3.82 -21.37 14.92
N ASP A 167 4.54 -22.42 15.32
CA ASP A 167 4.88 -23.55 14.45
C ASP A 167 4.04 -24.77 14.86
N GLY A 168 3.08 -25.14 14.01
CA GLY A 168 2.24 -26.32 14.15
C GLY A 168 2.21 -27.12 12.85
N ASP A 169 1.00 -27.46 12.38
CA ASP A 169 0.78 -28.10 11.07
C ASP A 169 1.28 -27.18 9.93
N PHE A 170 1.13 -25.87 10.11
CA PHE A 170 1.72 -24.83 9.28
C PHE A 170 2.29 -23.70 10.15
N LEU A 171 3.10 -22.84 9.55
CA LEU A 171 3.59 -21.63 10.20
C LEU A 171 2.47 -20.60 10.22
N ALA A 172 2.17 -20.06 11.40
CA ALA A 172 1.22 -18.98 11.59
C ALA A 172 1.86 -17.85 12.39
N ALA A 173 1.37 -16.62 12.23
CA ALA A 173 1.83 -15.47 13.00
C ALA A 173 0.66 -14.66 13.56
N GLU A 174 0.89 -14.13 14.76
CA GLU A 174 0.17 -12.96 15.26
C GLU A 174 0.78 -11.71 14.63
N VAL A 175 -0.04 -10.91 13.94
CA VAL A 175 0.45 -9.75 13.18
C VAL A 175 -0.23 -8.46 13.58
N THR A 176 0.51 -7.36 13.47
CA THR A 176 0.01 -6.00 13.72
C THR A 176 0.18 -5.14 12.46
N PRO A 177 -0.89 -4.49 11.95
CA PRO A 177 -0.78 -3.56 10.84
C PRO A 177 0.21 -2.43 11.14
N ILE A 178 1.06 -2.11 10.15
CA ILE A 178 1.97 -0.97 10.23
C ILE A 178 1.35 0.18 9.43
N GLY A 179 0.94 1.23 10.15
CA GLY A 179 0.44 2.46 9.55
C GLY A 179 1.55 3.27 8.87
N GLU A 180 1.18 3.99 7.82
CA GLU A 180 2.10 4.82 7.06
C GLU A 180 2.05 6.29 7.49
N GLN A 181 3.19 6.97 7.44
CA GLN A 181 3.31 8.36 7.87
C GLN A 181 3.83 9.25 6.73
N GLY A 182 3.42 10.51 6.71
CA GLY A 182 3.98 11.53 5.80
C GLY A 182 3.48 11.49 4.34
N GLY A 183 2.63 10.53 3.96
CA GLY A 183 2.17 10.35 2.57
C GLY A 183 1.34 11.51 1.99
N GLN A 184 0.67 12.32 2.82
CA GLN A 184 -0.10 13.50 2.37
C GLN A 184 0.68 14.82 2.44
N SER A 185 1.97 14.77 2.77
CA SER A 185 2.80 15.97 2.87
C SER A 185 3.07 16.57 1.49
N LYS A 186 3.24 17.91 1.44
CA LYS A 186 3.71 18.59 0.22
C LYS A 186 5.09 18.09 -0.22
N GLU A 187 5.92 17.72 0.74
CA GLU A 187 7.25 17.15 0.49
C GLU A 187 7.12 15.81 -0.23
N ALA A 188 6.27 14.90 0.23
CA ALA A 188 6.01 13.62 -0.43
C ALA A 188 5.54 13.82 -1.88
N ALA A 189 4.64 14.77 -2.13
CA ALA A 189 4.19 15.07 -3.50
C ALA A 189 5.31 15.59 -4.42
N THR A 190 6.23 16.41 -3.89
CA THR A 190 7.42 16.87 -4.64
C THR A 190 8.38 15.71 -4.90
N LEU A 191 8.65 14.89 -3.90
CA LEU A 191 9.53 13.73 -4.03
C LEU A 191 8.97 12.67 -4.97
N SER A 192 7.65 12.49 -5.05
CA SER A 192 7.03 11.60 -6.03
C SER A 192 7.39 11.96 -7.47
N LYS A 193 7.45 13.26 -7.80
CA LYS A 193 7.90 13.71 -9.13
C LYS A 193 9.37 13.37 -9.34
N ALA A 194 10.22 13.66 -8.34
CA ALA A 194 11.64 13.33 -8.40
C ALA A 194 11.91 11.82 -8.53
N VAL A 195 11.12 10.96 -7.87
CA VAL A 195 11.19 9.50 -8.01
C VAL A 195 10.84 9.07 -9.43
N LEU A 196 9.78 9.64 -10.02
CA LEU A 196 9.41 9.34 -11.41
C LEU A 196 10.52 9.74 -12.38
N ASP A 197 11.04 10.96 -12.24
CA ASP A 197 12.12 11.46 -13.10
C ASP A 197 13.41 10.63 -12.93
N ALA A 198 13.75 10.26 -11.69
CA ALA A 198 14.88 9.37 -11.41
C ALA A 198 14.68 7.97 -11.99
N TYR A 199 13.46 7.42 -11.91
CA TYR A 199 13.15 6.12 -12.48
C TYR A 199 13.18 6.11 -14.01
N GLN A 200 12.73 7.19 -14.65
CA GLN A 200 12.84 7.40 -16.10
C GLN A 200 14.29 7.30 -16.57
N ILE A 201 15.18 7.99 -15.86
CA ILE A 201 16.61 7.97 -16.14
C ILE A 201 17.19 6.57 -15.87
N TYR A 202 16.81 5.94 -14.76
CA TYR A 202 17.29 4.62 -14.36
C TYR A 202 16.91 3.53 -15.36
N ALA A 203 15.68 3.57 -15.89
CA ALA A 203 15.14 2.57 -16.80
C ALA A 203 15.33 2.92 -18.30
N GLU A 204 15.97 4.06 -18.62
CA GLU A 204 16.09 4.62 -19.98
C GLU A 204 14.76 4.67 -20.75
N VAL A 205 13.65 4.96 -20.05
CA VAL A 205 12.31 4.95 -20.66
C VAL A 205 11.92 6.35 -21.13
N ASP A 206 11.74 6.52 -22.44
CA ASP A 206 11.15 7.71 -23.02
C ASP A 206 9.61 7.63 -23.02
N PHE A 207 8.98 8.27 -22.04
CA PHE A 207 7.52 8.38 -21.95
C PHE A 207 6.93 9.52 -22.79
N SER A 208 7.74 10.31 -23.50
CA SER A 208 7.29 11.45 -24.31
C SER A 208 6.66 11.01 -25.65
N ALA A 209 7.10 9.86 -26.17
CA ALA A 209 6.54 9.25 -27.38
C ALA A 209 5.19 8.54 -27.13
N LEU A 210 4.71 8.49 -25.89
CA LEU A 210 3.47 7.82 -25.53
C LEU A 210 2.26 8.76 -25.68
N PRO A 211 1.14 8.27 -26.25
CA PRO A 211 -0.10 9.03 -26.31
C PRO A 211 -0.50 9.58 -24.93
N PRO A 212 -1.11 10.78 -24.84
CA PRO A 212 -1.68 11.28 -23.60
C PRO A 212 -2.71 10.27 -23.07
N GLY A 213 -2.36 9.52 -22.01
CA GLY A 213 -3.16 8.41 -21.46
C GLY A 213 -2.43 7.06 -21.43
N SER A 214 -1.41 6.84 -22.27
CA SER A 214 -0.60 5.61 -22.28
C SER A 214 0.47 5.57 -21.18
N LYS A 215 0.78 6.70 -20.54
CA LYS A 215 1.56 6.73 -19.29
C LYS A 215 0.92 5.87 -18.19
N ALA A 216 -0.41 5.71 -18.21
CA ALA A 216 -1.13 4.82 -17.31
C ALA A 216 -0.91 3.32 -17.61
N ARG A 217 -0.44 2.96 -18.82
CA ARG A 217 -0.22 1.56 -19.25
C ARG A 217 1.17 1.02 -18.88
N PHE A 218 2.17 1.89 -18.71
CA PHE A 218 3.41 1.55 -18.00
C PHE A 218 3.24 1.62 -16.47
N SER A 219 2.05 2.05 -16.03
CA SER A 219 1.41 1.89 -14.73
C SER A 219 2.28 2.11 -13.49
N LEU A 220 3.17 3.11 -13.54
CA LEU A 220 3.49 3.80 -12.30
C LEU A 220 2.24 4.57 -11.88
N PRO A 221 1.80 4.46 -10.61
CA PRO A 221 0.65 5.20 -10.10
C PRO A 221 0.81 6.69 -10.41
N SER A 222 -0.30 7.36 -10.70
CA SER A 222 -0.26 8.82 -10.78
C SER A 222 0.29 9.41 -9.47
N ILE A 223 0.95 10.56 -9.56
CA ILE A 223 1.59 11.32 -8.46
C ILE A 223 0.68 11.54 -7.22
N GLY A 224 -0.61 11.24 -7.32
CA GLY A 224 -1.61 11.42 -6.27
C GLY A 224 -1.43 10.54 -5.03
N ASP A 225 -0.74 9.41 -5.11
CA ASP A 225 -0.41 8.58 -3.94
C ASP A 225 1.10 8.28 -3.86
N PRO A 226 1.85 9.07 -3.06
CA PRO A 226 3.28 8.88 -2.90
C PRO A 226 3.68 7.52 -2.31
N SER A 227 2.82 6.91 -1.49
CA SER A 227 3.12 5.61 -0.89
C SER A 227 2.97 4.49 -1.92
N LEU A 228 1.85 4.49 -2.64
CA LEU A 228 1.60 3.54 -3.71
C LEU A 228 2.68 3.63 -4.80
N LEU A 229 3.13 4.85 -5.14
CA LEU A 229 4.24 5.05 -6.06
C LEU A 229 5.52 4.38 -5.55
N ALA A 230 5.88 4.60 -4.28
CA ALA A 230 7.06 4.01 -3.68
C ALA A 230 7.00 2.46 -3.73
N ASP A 231 5.84 1.89 -3.43
CA ASP A 231 5.61 0.45 -3.39
C ASP A 231 5.58 -0.19 -4.79
N THR A 232 5.23 0.59 -5.81
CA THR A 232 5.28 0.13 -7.20
C THR A 232 6.70 0.20 -7.76
N VAL A 233 7.47 1.24 -7.43
CA VAL A 233 8.84 1.43 -7.94
C VAL A 233 9.84 0.50 -7.25
N ALA A 234 9.73 0.32 -5.92
CA ALA A 234 10.66 -0.48 -5.13
C ALA A 234 10.96 -1.89 -5.69
N PRO A 235 9.97 -2.72 -6.08
CA PRO A 235 10.23 -4.05 -6.61
C PRO A 235 10.90 -4.02 -7.99
N LEU A 236 10.73 -2.95 -8.78
CA LEU A 236 11.29 -2.80 -10.13
C LEU A 236 12.80 -2.49 -10.12
N LEU A 237 13.35 -2.04 -9.00
CA LEU A 237 14.77 -1.76 -8.88
C LEU A 237 15.59 -3.06 -8.81
N SER A 238 16.71 -3.11 -9.54
CA SER A 238 17.68 -4.22 -9.50
C SER A 238 18.59 -4.12 -8.26
N THR A 239 17.97 -4.17 -7.08
CA THR A 239 18.63 -4.00 -5.78
C THR A 239 18.53 -5.27 -4.94
N GLY A 240 19.46 -5.43 -3.99
CA GLY A 240 19.52 -6.61 -3.13
C GLY A 240 18.31 -6.71 -2.19
N ILE A 241 18.03 -7.93 -1.71
CA ILE A 241 16.91 -8.23 -0.81
C ILE A 241 16.95 -7.36 0.45
N GLU A 242 18.12 -7.18 1.06
CA GLU A 242 18.28 -6.34 2.26
C GLU A 242 17.83 -4.90 2.03
N GLN A 243 18.16 -4.32 0.87
CA GLN A 243 17.77 -2.94 0.55
C GLN A 243 16.26 -2.84 0.29
N LYS A 244 15.68 -3.81 -0.43
CA LYS A 244 14.22 -3.89 -0.64
C LYS A 244 13.48 -4.07 0.68
N GLN A 245 14.02 -4.87 1.58
CA GLN A 245 13.45 -5.09 2.89
C GLN A 245 13.52 -3.84 3.77
N GLN A 246 14.62 -3.08 3.73
CA GLN A 246 14.71 -1.77 4.39
C GLN A 246 13.64 -0.79 3.87
N LEU A 247 13.33 -0.81 2.56
CA LEU A 247 12.24 -0.01 1.99
C LEU A 247 10.87 -0.47 2.51
N LEU A 248 10.65 -1.78 2.66
CA LEU A 248 9.43 -2.32 3.23
C LEU A 248 9.25 -1.91 4.70
N GLU A 249 10.34 -1.93 5.48
CA GLU A 249 10.38 -1.56 6.90
C GLU A 249 10.26 -0.05 7.15
N THR A 250 10.47 0.79 6.12
CA THR A 250 10.38 2.25 6.25
C THR A 250 8.91 2.71 6.17
N SER A 251 8.29 2.95 7.33
CA SER A 251 6.90 3.44 7.44
C SER A 251 6.71 4.88 6.98
N ASP A 252 7.76 5.73 7.09
CA ASP A 252 7.76 7.11 6.62
C ASP A 252 7.89 7.16 5.09
N VAL A 253 6.84 7.64 4.42
CA VAL A 253 6.76 7.71 2.96
C VAL A 253 7.80 8.68 2.38
N VAL A 254 8.08 9.80 3.04
CA VAL A 254 9.07 10.79 2.59
C VAL A 254 10.46 10.17 2.59
N ASN A 255 10.83 9.49 3.68
CA ASN A 255 12.13 8.80 3.78
C ASN A 255 12.23 7.65 2.77
N ARG A 256 11.14 6.92 2.54
CA ARG A 256 11.08 5.84 1.55
C ARG A 256 11.34 6.38 0.13
N LEU A 257 10.70 7.49 -0.23
CA LEU A 257 10.91 8.15 -1.53
C LEU A 257 12.35 8.65 -1.70
N LYS A 258 12.92 9.29 -0.67
CA LYS A 258 14.34 9.73 -0.70
C LYS A 258 15.28 8.54 -0.95
N ARG A 259 15.07 7.44 -0.23
CA ARG A 259 15.89 6.24 -0.37
C ARG A 259 15.77 5.59 -1.75
N LEU A 260 14.58 5.60 -2.35
CA LEU A 260 14.38 5.17 -3.74
C LEU A 260 15.20 6.00 -4.72
N ILE A 261 15.22 7.33 -4.57
CA ILE A 261 16.02 8.23 -5.42
C ILE A 261 17.52 7.92 -5.26
N GLU A 262 17.99 7.73 -4.04
CA GLU A 262 19.38 7.36 -3.74
C GLU A 262 19.76 6.03 -4.39
N MET A 263 18.91 5.01 -4.27
CA MET A 263 19.13 3.68 -4.86
C MET A 263 19.19 3.73 -6.39
N MET A 264 18.31 4.50 -7.03
CA MET A 264 18.33 4.70 -8.49
C MET A 264 19.56 5.48 -8.95
N SER A 265 20.03 6.44 -8.15
CA SER A 265 21.21 7.24 -8.45
C SER A 265 22.51 6.44 -8.29
N ALA A 266 22.59 5.60 -7.25
CA ALA A 266 23.73 4.73 -6.97
C ALA A 266 23.82 3.53 -7.92
N GLY A 267 22.68 3.06 -8.44
CA GLY A 267 22.58 1.95 -9.38
C GLY A 267 23.00 2.27 -10.82
N ARG A 268 23.43 3.51 -11.12
CA ARG A 268 24.02 3.80 -12.44
C ARG A 268 25.29 2.96 -12.62
N PRO A 269 25.41 2.11 -13.65
CA PRO A 269 26.73 1.68 -14.06
C PRO A 269 27.53 2.95 -14.37
N LYS A 270 28.70 3.12 -13.73
CA LYS A 270 29.67 4.12 -14.20
C LYS A 270 29.85 3.85 -15.69
N ALA A 271 29.44 4.78 -16.54
CA ALA A 271 29.83 4.75 -17.94
C ALA A 271 31.36 4.60 -17.93
N VAL A 272 31.83 3.45 -18.39
CA VAL A 272 33.24 3.19 -18.58
C VAL A 272 33.66 4.18 -19.67
N ALA A 273 34.33 5.25 -19.23
CA ALA A 273 35.03 6.18 -20.09
C ALA A 273 36.25 5.49 -20.71
#